data_AF-A0A7C7PJL7-F1
#
_entry.id   AF-A0A7C7PJL7-F1
#
_cell.length_a   1.000
_cell.length_b   1.000
_cell.length_c   1.000
_cell.angle_alpha   90.00
_cell.angle_beta   90.00
_cell.angle_gamma   90.00
#
_symmetry.space_group_name_H-M   'P 1'
#
loop_
_entity.id
_entity.type
_entity.pdbx_description
1 polymer ?
#
loop_
_entity_poly.entity_id
_entity_poly.type
_entity_poly.pdbx_seq_one_letter_code
_entity_poly.pdbx_strand_id
1 'polypeptide(L)'
;MPAYIDKEALNRRLLEPRRTQFLGLLIDEAEQSALFAELKDLPEVSAVMMRRAAVDTFHETLARTLMIFVSFFSVFSCTLAFGVVYNTARIALSERGRELATLRVLGFTRWEISYILLGEVGLTVFLGLPLGCLAGFGLTWLITSAFETELYRVPLVIDPSTFGMAVVVVLLAAVVSGLLVRERLDGLDLIAVLKTRE
;
A
#
# COMPACT_ATOMS: atom_id res chain seq x y z
N MET A 1 -5.03 53.91 -3.71
CA MET A 1 -6.23 53.99 -2.85
C MET A 1 -7.28 53.04 -3.40
N PRO A 2 -7.74 52.02 -2.66
CA PRO A 2 -8.86 51.20 -3.10
C PRO A 2 -10.14 52.06 -3.07
N ALA A 3 -10.83 52.15 -4.22
CA ALA A 3 -12.13 52.80 -4.33
C ALA A 3 -13.22 51.72 -4.26
N TYR A 4 -14.17 51.89 -3.37
CA TYR A 4 -15.29 50.95 -3.20
C TYR A 4 -16.53 51.53 -3.88
N ILE A 5 -17.21 50.70 -4.66
CA ILE A 5 -18.50 51.01 -5.26
C ILE A 5 -19.49 49.91 -4.88
N ASP A 6 -20.74 50.29 -4.64
CA ASP A 6 -21.81 49.34 -4.36
C ASP A 6 -22.06 48.42 -5.57
N LYS A 7 -22.22 47.11 -5.32
CA LYS A 7 -22.32 46.08 -6.36
C LYS A 7 -23.57 46.26 -7.23
N GLU A 8 -24.67 46.78 -6.67
CA GLU A 8 -25.89 47.05 -7.44
C GLU A 8 -25.74 48.29 -8.30
N ALA A 9 -25.09 49.33 -7.78
CA ALA A 9 -24.78 50.53 -8.54
C ALA A 9 -23.82 50.25 -9.71
N LEU A 10 -22.84 49.36 -9.51
CA LEU A 10 -21.93 48.90 -10.55
C LEU A 10 -22.65 48.08 -11.62
N ASN A 11 -23.44 47.07 -11.23
CA ASN A 11 -24.19 46.23 -12.18
C ASN A 11 -25.18 47.04 -13.02
N ARG A 12 -25.82 48.05 -12.42
CA ARG A 12 -26.72 48.96 -13.14
C ARG A 12 -26.01 49.79 -14.20
N ARG A 13 -24.76 50.21 -13.94
CA ARG A 13 -23.93 50.93 -14.91
C ARG A 13 -23.34 50.03 -15.99
N LEU A 14 -23.10 48.75 -15.67
CA LEU A 14 -22.59 47.75 -16.60
C LEU A 14 -23.70 47.06 -17.42
N LEU A 15 -24.98 47.40 -17.18
CA LEU A 15 -26.15 46.75 -17.80
C LEU A 15 -26.18 45.22 -17.56
N GLU A 16 -25.57 44.75 -16.47
CA GLU A 16 -25.54 43.33 -16.13
C GLU A 16 -26.77 42.96 -15.29
N PRO A 17 -27.49 41.87 -15.64
CA PRO A 17 -28.60 41.38 -14.81
C PRO A 17 -28.09 40.94 -13.43
N ARG A 18 -28.97 40.97 -12.42
CA ARG A 18 -28.67 40.49 -11.06
C ARG A 18 -28.23 39.02 -11.12
N ARG A 19 -26.92 38.79 -11.06
CA ARG A 19 -26.32 37.47 -11.15
C ARG A 19 -25.87 37.01 -9.76
N THR A 20 -26.56 36.01 -9.22
CA THR A 20 -26.16 35.36 -7.97
C THR A 20 -25.02 34.40 -8.28
N GLN A 21 -23.85 34.61 -7.66
CA GLN A 21 -22.64 33.83 -7.98
C GLN A 21 -22.64 32.44 -7.34
N PHE A 22 -23.31 32.26 -6.20
CA PHE A 22 -23.40 30.99 -5.50
C PHE A 22 -24.67 30.94 -4.65
N LEU A 23 -25.39 29.81 -4.69
CA LEU A 23 -26.54 29.53 -3.84
C LEU A 23 -26.38 28.13 -3.26
N GLY A 24 -26.22 28.05 -1.93
CA GLY A 24 -26.18 26.78 -1.21
C GLY A 24 -27.58 26.32 -0.84
N LEU A 25 -28.04 25.21 -1.42
CA LEU A 25 -29.33 24.60 -1.10
C LEU A 25 -29.11 23.34 -0.26
N LEU A 26 -29.84 23.25 0.86
CA LEU A 26 -29.95 22.02 1.65
C LEU A 26 -31.18 21.26 1.11
N ILE A 27 -30.95 20.07 0.57
CA ILE A 27 -31.96 19.27 -0.14
C ILE A 27 -31.95 17.86 0.45
N ASP A 28 -33.13 17.23 0.49
CA ASP A 28 -33.29 15.83 0.87
C ASP A 28 -32.65 14.90 -0.17
N GLU A 29 -32.00 13.84 0.30
CA GLU A 29 -31.20 12.93 -0.52
C GLU A 29 -32.05 12.19 -1.56
N ALA A 30 -33.31 11.92 -1.23
CA ALA A 30 -34.27 11.27 -2.13
C ALA A 30 -34.67 12.14 -3.35
N GLU A 31 -34.69 13.47 -3.19
CA GLU A 31 -35.13 14.39 -4.25
C GLU A 31 -33.97 15.05 -5.02
N GLN A 32 -32.74 14.81 -4.58
CA GLN A 32 -31.52 15.43 -5.13
C GLN A 32 -31.31 15.11 -6.62
N SER A 33 -31.64 13.89 -7.06
CA SER A 33 -31.49 13.44 -8.43
C SER A 33 -32.52 14.07 -9.39
N ALA A 34 -33.77 14.20 -8.93
CA ALA A 34 -34.84 14.86 -9.68
C ALA A 34 -34.57 16.37 -9.82
N LEU A 35 -34.17 17.03 -8.73
CA LEU A 35 -33.83 18.45 -8.75
C LEU A 35 -32.59 18.74 -9.60
N PHE A 36 -31.58 17.86 -9.59
CA PHE A 36 -30.43 18.03 -10.48
C PHE A 36 -30.81 17.96 -11.95
N ALA A 37 -31.68 17.03 -12.33
CA ALA A 37 -32.17 16.91 -13.69
C ALA A 37 -32.93 18.19 -14.11
N GLU A 38 -33.80 18.69 -13.25
CA GLU A 38 -34.59 19.90 -13.51
C GLU A 38 -33.72 21.17 -13.58
N LEU A 39 -32.75 21.32 -12.67
CA LEU A 39 -31.83 22.46 -12.66
C LEU A 39 -30.83 22.44 -13.81
N LYS A 40 -30.49 21.26 -14.35
CA LYS A 40 -29.60 21.11 -15.51
C LYS A 40 -30.25 21.61 -16.81
N ASP A 41 -31.57 21.53 -16.90
CA ASP A 41 -32.33 21.93 -18.09
C ASP A 41 -32.72 23.43 -18.08
N LEU A 42 -32.48 24.14 -16.97
CA LEU A 42 -32.74 25.58 -16.88
C LEU A 42 -31.62 26.39 -17.55
N PRO A 43 -31.91 27.20 -18.59
CA PRO A 43 -30.91 27.98 -19.32
C PRO A 43 -30.25 29.09 -18.49
N GLU A 44 -30.83 29.47 -17.34
CA GLU A 44 -30.26 30.45 -16.41
C GLU A 44 -29.22 29.84 -15.45
N VAL A 45 -29.13 28.50 -15.37
CA VAL A 45 -28.23 27.79 -14.46
C VAL A 45 -26.98 27.35 -15.23
N SER A 46 -25.87 28.04 -15.00
CA SER A 46 -24.61 27.74 -15.71
C SER A 46 -23.90 26.47 -15.23
N ALA A 47 -24.07 26.08 -13.96
CA ALA A 47 -23.46 24.89 -13.39
C ALA A 47 -24.18 24.48 -12.10
N VAL A 48 -24.46 23.18 -11.95
CA VAL A 48 -24.92 22.60 -10.69
C VAL A 48 -23.80 21.71 -10.16
N MET A 49 -23.26 22.06 -8.99
CA MET A 49 -22.18 21.30 -8.36
C MET A 49 -22.72 20.57 -7.13
N MET A 50 -22.81 19.24 -7.21
CA MET A 50 -23.12 18.43 -6.04
C MET A 50 -21.86 18.21 -5.22
N ARG A 51 -21.83 18.85 -4.05
CA ARG A 51 -20.72 18.70 -3.10
C ARG A 51 -20.51 17.24 -2.68
N ARG A 52 -21.59 16.45 -2.50
CA ARG A 52 -21.50 15.02 -2.13
C ARG A 52 -20.88 14.19 -3.25
N ALA A 53 -21.45 14.26 -4.47
CA ALA A 53 -20.90 13.54 -5.63
C ALA A 53 -19.42 13.88 -5.89
N ALA A 54 -19.02 15.14 -5.72
CA ALA A 54 -17.61 15.53 -5.84
C ALA A 54 -16.72 14.91 -4.74
N VAL A 55 -17.20 14.87 -3.49
CA VAL A 55 -16.49 14.24 -2.36
C VAL A 55 -16.44 12.72 -2.52
N ASP A 56 -17.53 12.08 -2.95
CA ASP A 56 -17.60 10.63 -3.16
C ASP A 56 -16.65 10.20 -4.28
N THR A 57 -16.68 10.91 -5.42
CA THR A 57 -15.75 10.66 -6.53
C THR A 57 -14.30 10.86 -6.10
N PHE A 58 -14.04 11.87 -5.26
CA PHE A 58 -12.70 12.13 -4.72
C PHE A 58 -12.24 10.98 -3.81
N HIS A 59 -13.08 10.54 -2.87
CA HIS A 59 -12.78 9.40 -2.01
C HIS A 59 -12.59 8.10 -2.79
N GLU A 60 -13.44 7.81 -3.77
CA GLU A 60 -13.30 6.63 -4.63
C GLU A 60 -11.99 6.66 -5.44
N THR A 61 -11.63 7.82 -5.98
CA THR A 61 -10.40 7.98 -6.76
C THR A 61 -9.16 7.80 -5.89
N LEU A 62 -9.16 8.38 -4.68
CA LEU A 62 -8.10 8.19 -3.71
C LEU A 62 -8.01 6.74 -3.26
N ALA A 63 -9.12 6.11 -2.88
CA ALA A 63 -9.16 4.72 -2.43
C ALA A 63 -8.66 3.77 -3.52
N ARG A 64 -9.08 3.96 -4.77
CA ARG A 64 -8.61 3.16 -5.92
C ARG A 64 -7.12 3.33 -6.14
N THR A 65 -6.63 4.57 -6.13
CA THR A 65 -5.20 4.87 -6.31
C THR A 65 -4.36 4.24 -5.21
N LEU A 66 -4.79 4.38 -3.96
CA LEU A 66 -4.12 3.76 -2.80
C LEU A 66 -4.15 2.23 -2.88
N MET A 67 -5.27 1.61 -3.25
CA MET A 67 -5.32 0.15 -3.44
C MET A 67 -4.33 -0.34 -4.50
N ILE A 68 -4.20 0.39 -5.61
CA ILE A 68 -3.22 0.05 -6.66
C ILE A 68 -1.80 0.09 -6.07
N PHE A 69 -1.44 1.16 -5.36
CA PHE A 69 -0.13 1.25 -4.72
C PHE A 69 0.11 0.12 -3.69
N VAL A 70 -0.85 -0.13 -2.81
CA VAL A 70 -0.76 -1.20 -1.80
C VAL A 70 -0.57 -2.56 -2.47
N SER A 71 -1.35 -2.87 -3.51
CA SER A 71 -1.23 -4.14 -4.24
C SER A 71 0.13 -4.29 -4.94
N PHE A 72 0.62 -3.22 -5.58
CA PHE A 72 1.92 -3.21 -6.23
C PHE A 72 3.06 -3.44 -5.23
N PHE A 73 3.07 -2.68 -4.12
CA PHE A 73 4.09 -2.84 -3.08
C PHE A 73 4.00 -4.19 -2.36
N SER A 74 2.79 -4.75 -2.22
CA SER A 74 2.61 -6.09 -1.66
C SER A 74 3.26 -7.15 -2.55
N VAL A 75 3.01 -7.14 -3.86
CA VAL A 75 3.63 -8.08 -4.82
C VAL A 75 5.15 -7.89 -4.86
N PHE A 76 5.61 -6.64 -4.86
CA PHE A 76 7.03 -6.32 -4.82
C PHE A 76 7.70 -6.84 -3.54
N SER A 77 7.06 -6.65 -2.39
CA SER A 77 7.52 -7.18 -1.10
C SER A 77 7.60 -8.70 -1.10
N CYS A 78 6.60 -9.41 -1.64
CA CYS A 78 6.65 -10.86 -1.80
C CYS A 78 7.84 -11.32 -2.65
N THR A 79 8.11 -10.61 -3.75
CA THR A 79 9.25 -10.91 -4.63
C THR A 79 10.59 -10.70 -3.92
N LEU A 80 10.72 -9.62 -3.16
CA LEU A 80 11.90 -9.36 -2.33
C LEU A 80 12.07 -10.41 -1.24
N ALA A 81 11.00 -10.79 -0.55
CA ALA A 81 11.03 -11.83 0.47
C ALA A 81 11.55 -13.16 -0.12
N PHE A 82 11.05 -13.55 -1.28
CA PHE A 82 11.56 -14.73 -2.00
C PHE A 82 13.05 -14.62 -2.31
N GLY A 83 13.49 -13.48 -2.86
CA GLY A 83 14.90 -13.25 -3.19
C GLY A 83 15.82 -13.31 -1.97
N VAL A 84 15.40 -12.73 -0.84
CA VAL A 84 16.15 -12.77 0.41
C VAL A 84 16.25 -14.21 0.93
N VAL A 85 15.12 -14.92 1.04
CA VAL A 85 15.09 -16.31 1.53
C VAL A 85 15.96 -17.22 0.66
N TYR A 86 15.85 -17.09 -0.67
CA TYR A 86 16.66 -17.85 -1.61
C TYR A 86 18.16 -17.55 -1.45
N ASN A 87 18.52 -16.27 -1.34
CA ASN A 87 19.91 -15.88 -1.19
C ASN A 87 20.50 -16.36 0.15
N THR A 88 19.74 -16.24 1.24
CA THR A 88 20.14 -16.78 2.55
C THR A 88 20.36 -18.28 2.51
N ALA A 89 19.42 -19.04 1.92
CA ALA A 89 19.57 -20.48 1.76
C ALA A 89 20.79 -20.85 0.91
N ARG A 90 21.04 -20.10 -0.17
CA ARG A 90 22.21 -20.29 -1.04
C ARG A 90 23.52 -20.02 -0.30
N ILE A 91 23.60 -18.94 0.47
CA ILE A 91 24.78 -18.59 1.27
C ILE A 91 25.05 -19.68 2.30
N ALA A 92 24.02 -20.08 3.06
CA ALA A 92 24.16 -21.12 4.07
C ALA A 92 24.60 -22.45 3.47
N LEU A 93 24.12 -22.80 2.27
CA LEU A 93 24.59 -24.00 1.54
C LEU A 93 26.05 -23.87 1.06
N SER A 94 26.46 -22.68 0.61
CA SER A 94 27.83 -22.41 0.16
C SER A 94 28.85 -22.43 1.30
N GLU A 95 28.49 -21.88 2.46
CA GLU A 95 29.37 -21.78 3.62
C GLU A 95 29.44 -23.09 4.41
N ARG A 96 28.27 -23.70 4.68
CA ARG A 96 28.16 -24.90 5.52
C ARG A 96 28.05 -26.19 4.71
N GLY A 97 28.27 -26.14 3.39
CA GLY A 97 28.13 -27.30 2.50
C GLY A 97 28.94 -28.54 2.94
N ARG A 98 30.16 -28.33 3.49
CA ARG A 98 30.97 -29.42 4.07
C ARG A 98 30.40 -29.99 5.37
N GLU A 99 29.84 -29.13 6.22
CA GLU A 99 29.19 -29.54 7.47
C GLU A 99 27.91 -30.32 7.17
N LEU A 100 27.10 -29.83 6.23
CA LEU A 100 25.89 -30.50 5.74
C LEU A 100 26.18 -31.86 5.08
N ALA A 101 27.27 -31.95 4.32
CA ALA A 101 27.74 -33.22 3.76
C ALA A 101 28.16 -34.21 4.86
N THR A 102 28.81 -33.73 5.94
CA THR A 102 29.22 -34.56 7.07
C THR A 102 28.01 -35.05 7.88
N LEU A 103 27.02 -34.17 8.12
CA LEU A 103 25.74 -34.55 8.74
C LEU A 103 25.02 -35.63 7.95
N ARG A 104 25.05 -35.55 6.62
CA ARG A 104 24.46 -36.57 5.74
C ARG A 104 25.18 -37.91 5.82
N VAL A 105 26.50 -37.92 6.04
CA VAL A 105 27.27 -39.16 6.30
C VAL A 105 26.95 -39.74 7.68
N LEU A 106 26.64 -38.89 8.65
CA LEU A 106 26.12 -39.28 9.97
C LEU A 106 24.67 -39.79 9.95
N GLY A 107 24.02 -39.80 8.78
CA GLY A 107 22.66 -40.35 8.60
C GLY A 107 21.54 -39.32 8.65
N PHE A 108 21.83 -38.02 8.75
CA PHE A 108 20.80 -36.99 8.69
C PHE A 108 20.12 -36.93 7.32
N THR A 109 18.81 -36.76 7.35
CA THR A 109 17.93 -36.67 6.19
C THR A 109 17.93 -35.25 5.59
N ARG A 110 17.58 -35.12 4.30
CA ARG A 110 17.42 -33.80 3.65
C ARG A 110 16.42 -32.90 4.38
N TRP A 111 15.39 -33.51 4.97
CA TRP A 111 14.39 -32.80 5.76
C TRP A 111 14.94 -32.14 7.02
N GLU A 112 15.83 -32.82 7.75
CA GLU A 112 16.42 -32.25 8.97
C GLU A 112 17.36 -31.08 8.65
N ILE A 113 18.11 -31.18 7.55
CA ILE A 113 18.96 -30.10 7.06
C ILE A 113 18.13 -28.89 6.64
N SER A 114 17.08 -29.09 5.83
CA SER A 114 16.18 -28.01 5.43
C SER A 114 15.46 -27.39 6.64
N TYR A 115 15.09 -28.17 7.66
CA TYR A 115 14.47 -27.63 8.88
C TYR A 115 15.39 -26.64 9.61
N ILE A 116 16.68 -26.96 9.73
CA ILE A 116 17.68 -26.06 10.35
C ILE A 116 17.79 -24.75 9.56
N LEU A 117 17.90 -24.84 8.23
CA LEU A 117 17.97 -23.67 7.33
C LEU A 117 16.72 -22.80 7.40
N LEU A 118 15.53 -23.42 7.35
CA LEU A 118 14.26 -22.69 7.48
C LEU A 118 14.10 -22.09 8.88
N GLY A 119 14.67 -22.70 9.91
CA GLY A 119 14.72 -22.14 11.27
C GLY A 119 15.54 -20.85 11.35
N GLU A 120 16.70 -20.81 10.69
CA GLU A 120 17.55 -19.60 10.62
C GLU A 120 16.86 -18.45 9.87
N VAL A 121 16.21 -18.78 8.74
CA VAL A 121 15.36 -17.82 8.01
C VAL A 121 14.17 -17.37 8.88
N GLY A 122 13.50 -18.31 9.56
CA GLY A 122 12.37 -18.02 10.44
C GLY A 122 12.75 -17.08 11.58
N LEU A 123 13.91 -17.28 12.20
CA LEU A 123 14.44 -16.40 13.23
C LEU A 123 14.74 -15.00 12.67
N THR A 124 15.30 -14.93 11.47
CA THR A 124 15.57 -13.66 10.77
C THR A 124 14.27 -12.90 10.49
N VAL A 125 13.22 -13.59 10.03
CA VAL A 125 11.89 -13.01 9.81
C VAL A 125 11.26 -12.57 11.13
N PHE A 126 11.39 -13.39 12.18
CA PHE A 126 10.86 -13.08 13.51
C PHE A 126 11.47 -11.81 14.10
N LEU A 127 12.78 -11.60 13.94
CA LEU A 127 13.46 -10.39 14.38
C LEU A 127 13.20 -9.21 13.43
N GLY A 128 13.08 -9.47 12.13
CA GLY A 128 12.83 -8.45 11.12
C GLY A 128 11.41 -7.87 11.16
N LEU A 129 10.40 -8.67 11.50
CA LEU A 129 9.00 -8.23 11.59
C LEU A 129 8.76 -7.04 12.53
N PRO A 130 9.15 -7.08 13.81
CA PRO A 130 8.91 -5.96 14.73
C PRO A 130 9.71 -4.72 14.30
N LEU A 131 10.94 -4.89 13.82
CA LEU A 131 11.76 -3.79 13.30
C LEU A 131 11.15 -3.16 12.05
N GLY A 132 10.62 -3.97 11.15
CA GLY A 132 9.91 -3.51 9.95
C GLY A 132 8.62 -2.77 10.30
N CYS A 133 7.85 -3.27 11.28
CA CYS A 133 6.65 -2.58 11.76
C CYS A 133 7.00 -1.22 12.38
N LEU A 134 8.04 -1.15 13.20
CA LEU A 134 8.51 0.08 13.83
C LEU A 134 9.01 1.10 12.79
N ALA A 135 9.79 0.65 11.80
CA ALA A 135 10.26 1.48 10.70
C ALA A 135 9.10 1.96 9.82
N GLY A 136 8.13 1.09 9.51
CA GLY A 136 6.93 1.43 8.74
C GLY A 136 6.05 2.45 9.46
N PHE A 137 5.89 2.31 10.78
CA PHE A 137 5.22 3.32 11.61
C PHE A 137 5.94 4.67 11.54
N GLY A 138 7.26 4.68 11.71
CA GLY A 138 8.08 5.90 11.63
C GLY A 138 8.00 6.57 10.26
N LEU A 139 8.02 5.80 9.18
CA LEU A 139 7.84 6.33 7.81
C LEU A 139 6.45 6.92 7.61
N THR A 140 5.41 6.24 8.10
CA THR A 140 4.02 6.74 8.01
C THR A 140 3.89 8.07 8.77
N TRP A 141 4.47 8.15 9.97
CA TRP A 141 4.53 9.38 10.75
C TRP A 141 5.28 10.51 10.04
N LEU A 142 6.44 10.21 9.46
CA LEU A 142 7.21 11.19 8.70
C LEU A 142 6.42 11.72 7.49
N ILE A 143 5.84 10.82 6.69
CA ILE A 143 5.07 11.19 5.49
C ILE A 143 3.89 12.07 5.90
N THR A 144 3.08 11.63 6.85
CA THR A 144 1.90 12.39 7.26
C THR A 144 2.25 13.76 7.85
N SER A 145 3.32 13.86 8.64
CA SER A 145 3.82 15.15 9.13
C SER A 145 4.32 16.07 8.01
N ALA A 146 4.93 15.53 6.96
CA ALA A 146 5.40 16.30 5.81
C ALA A 146 4.25 16.76 4.90
N PHE A 147 3.10 16.07 4.93
CA PHE A 147 1.92 16.40 4.14
C PHE A 147 0.91 17.30 4.89
N GLU A 148 1.11 17.60 6.18
CA GLU A 148 0.34 18.63 6.89
C GLU A 148 0.63 20.01 6.29
N THR A 149 -0.16 20.41 5.29
CA THR A 149 -0.15 21.75 4.70
C THR A 149 -1.43 22.49 5.11
N GLU A 150 -1.42 23.83 5.21
CA GLU A 150 -2.58 24.64 5.63
C GLU A 150 -3.88 24.37 4.85
N LEU A 151 -3.81 23.72 3.68
CA LEU A 151 -4.94 23.39 2.83
C LEU A 151 -5.47 21.94 2.97
N TYR A 152 -4.68 21.02 3.53
CA TYR A 152 -5.03 19.60 3.62
C TYR A 152 -4.54 18.97 4.93
N ARG A 153 -5.47 18.42 5.72
CA ARG A 153 -5.15 17.63 6.92
C ARG A 153 -5.52 16.18 6.66
N VAL A 154 -4.51 15.32 6.47
CA VAL A 154 -4.72 13.87 6.38
C VAL A 154 -4.61 13.31 7.79
N PRO A 155 -5.72 12.94 8.46
CA PRO A 155 -5.66 12.40 9.81
C PRO A 155 -4.95 11.05 9.77
N LEU A 156 -3.95 10.91 10.64
CA LEU A 156 -3.09 9.75 10.77
C LEU A 156 -3.83 8.66 11.58
N VAL A 157 -4.85 8.03 10.99
CA VAL A 157 -5.57 6.93 11.62
C VAL A 157 -4.94 5.62 11.16
N ILE A 158 -4.08 5.04 12.00
CA ILE A 158 -3.55 3.69 11.77
C ILE A 158 -4.36 2.72 12.61
N ASP A 159 -5.30 2.03 11.97
CA ASP A 159 -6.02 0.94 12.61
C ASP A 159 -5.09 -0.27 12.88
N PRO A 160 -5.20 -0.92 14.05
CA PRO A 160 -4.45 -2.14 14.35
C PRO A 160 -4.66 -3.27 13.33
N SER A 161 -5.81 -3.29 12.66
CA SER A 161 -6.12 -4.26 11.59
C SER A 161 -5.18 -4.13 10.40
N THR A 162 -4.71 -2.93 10.08
CA THR A 162 -3.79 -2.68 8.96
C THR A 162 -2.43 -3.31 9.20
N PHE A 163 -1.89 -3.15 10.42
CA PHE A 163 -0.68 -3.85 10.83
C PHE A 163 -0.89 -5.37 10.87
N GLY A 164 -2.03 -5.83 11.39
CA GLY A 164 -2.39 -7.25 11.39
C GLY A 164 -2.35 -7.85 9.98
N MET A 165 -3.00 -7.20 9.00
CA MET A 165 -2.98 -7.65 7.61
C MET A 165 -1.57 -7.61 7.02
N ALA A 166 -0.80 -6.55 7.26
CA ALA A 166 0.58 -6.45 6.76
C ALA A 166 1.47 -7.58 7.30
N VAL A 167 1.39 -7.86 8.60
CA VAL A 167 2.13 -8.97 9.24
C VAL A 167 1.70 -10.31 8.65
N VAL A 168 0.40 -10.55 8.48
CA VAL A 168 -0.11 -11.79 7.86
C VAL A 168 0.41 -11.96 6.43
N VAL A 169 0.38 -10.90 5.61
CA VAL A 169 0.88 -10.94 4.23
C VAL A 169 2.37 -11.25 4.21
N VAL A 170 3.18 -10.61 5.05
CA VAL A 170 4.63 -10.86 5.12
C VAL A 170 4.93 -12.28 5.64
N LEU A 171 4.21 -12.75 6.65
CA LEU A 171 4.35 -14.11 7.17
C LEU A 171 3.99 -15.15 6.10
N LEU A 172 2.87 -14.97 5.39
CA LEU A 172 2.48 -15.84 4.30
C LEU A 172 3.53 -15.83 3.18
N ALA A 173 4.01 -14.65 2.79
CA ALA A 173 5.06 -14.53 1.77
C ALA A 173 6.35 -15.23 2.19
N ALA A 174 6.76 -15.10 3.45
CA ALA A 174 7.95 -15.77 4.00
C ALA A 174 7.79 -17.29 4.04
N VAL A 175 6.63 -17.78 4.51
CA VAL A 175 6.31 -19.22 4.55
C VAL A 175 6.28 -19.82 3.14
N VAL A 176 5.57 -19.18 2.21
CA VAL A 176 5.49 -19.62 0.81
C VAL A 176 6.88 -19.63 0.19
N SER A 177 7.68 -18.59 0.41
CA SER A 177 9.05 -18.52 -0.09
C SER A 177 9.93 -19.64 0.48
N GLY A 178 9.85 -19.87 1.79
CA GLY A 178 10.59 -20.93 2.47
C GLY A 178 10.20 -22.33 1.97
N LEU A 179 8.91 -22.59 1.76
CA LEU A 179 8.42 -23.85 1.20
C LEU A 179 8.89 -24.04 -0.25
N LEU A 180 8.84 -23.00 -1.08
CA LEU A 180 9.30 -23.07 -2.46
C LEU A 180 10.80 -23.35 -2.55
N VAL A 181 11.59 -22.70 -1.68
CA VAL A 181 13.04 -22.93 -1.60
C VAL A 181 13.34 -24.34 -1.08
N ARG A 182 12.60 -24.84 -0.08
CA ARG A 182 12.70 -26.22 0.40
C ARG A 182 12.51 -27.23 -0.72
N GLU A 183 11.45 -27.10 -1.51
CA GLU A 183 11.17 -27.98 -2.65
C GLU A 183 12.29 -27.92 -3.71
N ARG A 184 12.84 -26.73 -3.96
CA ARG A 184 14.00 -26.56 -4.85
C ARG A 184 15.29 -27.16 -4.30
N LEU A 185 15.52 -27.10 -2.99
CA LEU A 185 16.66 -27.72 -2.33
C LEU A 185 16.56 -29.26 -2.35
N ASP A 186 15.35 -29.80 -2.22
CA ASP A 186 15.13 -31.25 -2.31
C ASP A 186 15.40 -31.78 -3.73
N GLY A 187 15.11 -30.98 -4.76
CA GLY A 187 15.42 -31.28 -6.16
C GLY A 187 16.88 -30.99 -6.57
N LEU A 188 17.59 -30.14 -5.83
CA LEU A 188 19.02 -29.89 -6.07
C LEU A 188 19.81 -31.10 -5.58
N ASP A 189 20.26 -31.91 -6.53
CA ASP A 189 21.12 -33.04 -6.24
C ASP A 189 22.43 -32.51 -5.64
N LEU A 190 22.54 -32.54 -4.30
CA LEU A 190 23.71 -32.13 -3.52
C LEU A 190 25.03 -32.77 -4.03
N ILE A 191 24.90 -33.85 -4.81
CA ILE A 191 25.98 -34.60 -5.46
C ILE A 191 26.54 -33.85 -6.70
N ALA A 192 25.75 -33.03 -7.39
CA ALA A 192 26.19 -32.25 -8.55
C ALA A 192 27.13 -31.09 -8.16
N VAL A 193 27.02 -30.54 -6.94
CA VAL A 193 27.90 -29.49 -6.42
C VAL A 193 29.34 -30.00 -6.22
N LEU A 194 29.55 -31.32 -6.10
CA LEU A 194 30.88 -31.93 -6.09
C LEU A 194 31.46 -32.15 -7.50
N LYS A 195 30.69 -31.98 -8.59
CA LYS A 195 31.16 -32.20 -9.97
C LYS A 195 31.53 -30.92 -10.74
N THR A 196 31.24 -29.74 -10.20
CA THR A 196 31.55 -28.45 -10.86
C THR A 196 32.84 -27.78 -10.40
N ARG A 197 33.71 -28.50 -9.68
CA ARG A 197 35.11 -28.12 -9.49
C ARG A 197 36.03 -29.12 -10.18
N GLU A 198 36.06 -29.01 -11.51
CA GLU A 198 37.29 -29.13 -12.30
C GLU A 198 37.46 -27.83 -13.08
#